data_AF-A0A6A6HW34-F1
#
_entry.id   AF-A0A6A6HW34-F1
#
_cell.length_a   1.000
_cell.length_b   1.000
_cell.length_c   1.000
_cell.angle_alpha   90.00
_cell.angle_beta   90.00
_cell.angle_gamma   90.00
#
_symmetry.space_group_name_H-M   'P 1'
#
loop_
_entity.id
_entity.type
_entity.pdbx_description
1 polymer ?
#
loop_
_entity_poly.entity_id
_entity_poly.type
_entity_poly.pdbx_seq_one_letter_code
_entity_poly.pdbx_strand_id
1 'polypeptide(L)'
;MGAESSTSLDSASMKSIRWDFIFLGKACANWTGPFRFLDLPAEMRVHVYRYLLPHNLDISFTKIDKVSFQSGSLGYAGTRYRVRAFPAVARFPYPVAFHFKDGASLFLVDKFVSNEARAVFYGENSFTFTIDGLSHKPISLSSPLIFGPLGLDHRLHLLRNLRRIHIDVNINASEWRWNAIRHRARLQHFVNIIKQHADDEQQKSLLKTLTVLICPDWDTSNHVELFMFALESLAALRGIGEVQIKGPPDWFKQCLETCVRGEGGDVQEVEWPLVEVKRRKDCVSKPKKSSVTTRKWYNPMLNWKEFAERNGIAAPENIDRFYIPDDAVNGASRPVGLGRGGQYR
;
A
#
# COMPACT_ATOMS: atom_id res chain seq x y z
N MET A 1 -11.12 -49.73 -5.24
CA MET A 1 -10.37 -50.16 -6.44
C MET A 1 -10.93 -49.39 -7.63
N GLY A 2 -10.39 -48.19 -7.88
CA GLY A 2 -10.73 -47.35 -9.01
C GLY A 2 -9.41 -46.84 -9.57
N ALA A 3 -9.10 -47.21 -10.81
CA ALA A 3 -7.84 -46.88 -11.45
C ALA A 3 -7.83 -45.40 -11.82
N GLU A 4 -6.96 -44.63 -11.18
CA GLU A 4 -6.68 -43.25 -11.57
C GLU A 4 -5.76 -43.26 -12.79
N SER A 5 -6.32 -42.80 -13.91
CA SER A 5 -5.63 -42.57 -15.17
C SER A 5 -4.64 -41.43 -15.03
N SER A 6 -3.35 -41.75 -15.09
CA SER A 6 -2.26 -40.81 -15.20
C SER A 6 -2.30 -40.09 -16.56
N THR A 7 -2.81 -38.87 -16.61
CA THR A 7 -2.64 -37.97 -17.75
C THR A 7 -1.21 -37.43 -17.75
N SER A 8 -0.40 -37.90 -18.69
CA SER A 8 0.93 -37.38 -18.99
C SER A 8 0.82 -35.92 -19.44
N LEU A 9 1.49 -35.03 -18.73
CA LEU A 9 1.74 -33.65 -19.16
C LEU A 9 2.67 -33.68 -20.36
N ASP A 10 2.10 -33.53 -21.56
CA ASP A 10 2.83 -33.30 -22.80
C ASP A 10 3.72 -32.06 -22.65
N SER A 11 5.02 -32.28 -22.73
CA SER A 11 6.03 -31.25 -22.88
C SER A 11 5.82 -30.55 -24.22
N ALA A 12 5.00 -29.49 -24.22
CA ALA A 12 4.87 -28.60 -25.35
C ALA A 12 6.26 -27.98 -25.65
N SER A 13 6.89 -28.52 -26.69
CA SER A 13 8.09 -28.00 -27.33
C SER A 13 7.91 -26.50 -27.56
N MET A 14 8.68 -25.70 -26.82
CA MET A 14 8.79 -24.26 -26.95
C MET A 14 9.45 -23.98 -28.29
N LYS A 15 8.64 -23.96 -29.36
CA LYS A 15 9.08 -23.61 -30.72
C LYS A 15 9.71 -22.23 -30.65
N SER A 16 11.03 -22.20 -30.86
CA SER A 16 11.80 -20.99 -31.12
C SER A 16 11.07 -20.15 -32.15
N ILE A 17 10.55 -18.99 -31.73
CA ILE A 17 10.01 -17.98 -32.64
C ILE A 17 11.22 -17.41 -33.37
N ARG A 18 11.52 -17.97 -34.55
CA ARG A 18 12.41 -17.35 -35.52
C ARG A 18 11.71 -16.09 -36.01
N TRP A 19 12.16 -14.94 -35.52
CA TRP A 19 11.84 -13.65 -36.11
C TRP A 19 12.68 -13.52 -37.39
N ASP A 20 12.16 -14.04 -38.50
CA ASP A 20 12.67 -13.69 -39.81
C ASP A 20 12.32 -12.22 -40.04
N PHE A 21 13.27 -11.34 -39.68
CA PHE A 21 13.23 -9.92 -40.00
C PHE A 21 13.27 -9.76 -41.52
N ILE A 22 12.10 -9.86 -42.15
CA ILE A 22 11.90 -9.36 -43.51
C ILE A 22 11.83 -7.83 -43.38
N PHE A 23 12.99 -7.21 -43.20
CA PHE A 23 13.15 -5.81 -43.56
C PHE A 23 12.88 -5.75 -45.07
N LEU A 24 11.75 -5.14 -45.45
CA LEU A 24 11.43 -4.80 -46.84
C LEU A 24 12.55 -3.91 -47.40
N GLY A 25 13.56 -4.57 -47.96
CA GLY A 25 14.76 -3.98 -48.53
C GLY A 25 14.47 -3.27 -49.84
N LYS A 26 13.84 -2.10 -49.78
CA LYS A 26 13.74 -1.20 -50.93
C LYS A 26 14.07 0.29 -50.65
N ALA A 27 14.61 0.65 -49.48
CA ALA A 27 14.93 2.06 -49.20
C ALA A 27 16.21 2.37 -48.39
N CYS A 28 17.18 1.46 -48.27
CA CYS A 28 18.40 1.71 -47.45
C CYS A 28 19.71 1.74 -48.25
N ALA A 29 19.69 2.21 -49.50
CA ALA A 29 20.92 2.26 -50.31
C ALA A 29 21.82 3.49 -50.05
N ASN A 30 21.38 4.52 -49.31
CA ASN A 30 22.14 5.78 -49.16
C ASN A 30 22.16 6.37 -47.72
N TRP A 31 22.07 5.56 -46.67
CA TRP A 31 22.22 6.08 -45.30
C TRP A 31 23.70 6.14 -44.89
N THR A 32 24.34 7.29 -45.10
CA THR A 32 25.73 7.59 -44.68
C THR A 32 25.82 8.24 -43.29
N GLY A 33 24.70 8.39 -42.58
CA GLY A 33 24.63 8.98 -41.24
C GLY A 33 24.53 7.95 -40.11
N PRO A 34 24.86 8.33 -38.86
CA PRO A 34 24.67 7.47 -37.70
C PRO A 34 23.19 7.16 -37.48
N PHE A 35 22.91 5.92 -37.10
CA PHE A 35 21.57 5.46 -36.76
C PHE A 35 20.99 6.25 -35.59
N ARG A 36 19.80 6.86 -35.76
CA ARG A 36 19.12 7.59 -34.67
C ARG A 36 18.16 6.66 -33.95
N PHE A 37 18.32 6.54 -32.64
CA PHE A 37 17.46 5.67 -31.82
C PHE A 37 15.96 6.02 -31.92
N LEU A 38 15.63 7.31 -32.05
CA LEU A 38 14.24 7.77 -32.18
C LEU A 38 13.59 7.42 -33.53
N ASP A 39 14.37 7.01 -34.53
CA ASP A 39 13.85 6.58 -35.84
C ASP A 39 13.36 5.12 -35.80
N LEU A 40 13.61 4.38 -34.71
CA LEU A 40 13.01 3.07 -34.47
C LEU A 40 11.50 3.18 -34.24
N PRO A 41 10.67 2.20 -34.65
CA PRO A 41 9.29 2.08 -34.19
C PRO A 41 9.19 2.02 -32.66
N ALA A 42 8.08 2.50 -32.09
CA ALA A 42 7.89 2.58 -30.64
C ALA A 42 8.01 1.20 -29.96
N GLU A 43 7.53 0.15 -30.62
CA GLU A 43 7.59 -1.23 -30.16
C GLU A 43 9.03 -1.71 -30.02
N MET A 44 9.90 -1.37 -30.99
CA MET A 44 11.32 -1.70 -30.93
C MET A 44 12.04 -0.89 -29.85
N ARG A 45 11.70 0.38 -29.66
CA ARG A 45 12.25 1.19 -28.56
C ARG A 45 11.89 0.62 -27.19
N VAL A 46 10.63 0.22 -26.99
CA VAL A 46 10.20 -0.47 -25.76
C VAL A 46 10.99 -1.75 -25.55
N HIS A 47 11.22 -2.53 -26.61
CA HIS A 47 12.03 -3.74 -26.51
C HIS A 47 13.47 -3.43 -26.06
N VAL A 48 14.10 -2.38 -26.62
CA VAL A 48 15.43 -1.91 -26.18
C VAL A 48 15.40 -1.46 -24.71
N TYR A 49 14.39 -0.70 -24.29
CA TYR A 49 14.29 -0.28 -22.90
C TYR A 49 14.17 -1.46 -21.94
N ARG A 50 13.48 -2.54 -22.30
CA ARG A 50 13.42 -3.75 -21.44
C ARG A 50 14.79 -4.41 -21.24
N TYR A 51 15.72 -4.27 -22.18
CA TYR A 51 17.09 -4.74 -21.98
C TYR A 51 17.93 -3.79 -21.11
N LEU A 52 17.65 -2.49 -21.16
CA LEU A 52 18.42 -1.47 -20.44
C LEU A 52 17.88 -1.18 -19.03
N LEU A 53 16.59 -1.38 -18.83
CA LEU A 53 15.88 -1.09 -17.59
C LEU A 53 15.45 -2.38 -16.90
N PRO A 54 15.42 -2.38 -15.56
CA PRO A 54 14.83 -3.47 -14.82
C PRO A 54 13.34 -3.55 -15.15
N HIS A 55 12.84 -4.76 -15.30
CA HIS A 55 11.45 -5.05 -15.60
C HIS A 55 11.03 -6.31 -14.85
N ASN A 56 9.75 -6.43 -14.52
CA ASN A 56 9.18 -7.54 -13.74
C ASN A 56 9.90 -7.78 -12.39
N LEU A 57 10.39 -6.71 -11.77
CA LEU A 57 10.94 -6.74 -10.41
C LEU A 57 9.94 -6.16 -9.41
N ASP A 58 10.03 -6.64 -8.17
CA ASP A 58 9.46 -6.00 -6.99
C ASP A 58 10.54 -5.11 -6.36
N ILE A 59 10.35 -3.81 -6.45
CA ILE A 59 11.27 -2.77 -6.03
C ILE A 59 10.82 -2.22 -4.69
N SER A 60 11.67 -2.35 -3.67
CA SER A 60 11.42 -1.79 -2.34
C SER A 60 12.49 -0.78 -1.94
N PHE A 61 12.09 0.17 -1.10
CA PHE A 61 12.97 1.20 -0.56
C PHE A 61 13.16 0.99 0.93
N THR A 62 14.30 0.44 1.34
CA THR A 62 14.63 0.33 2.76
C THR A 62 15.36 1.56 3.22
N LYS A 63 14.91 2.19 4.31
CA LYS A 63 15.67 3.26 4.95
C LYS A 63 16.99 2.70 5.46
N ILE A 64 18.09 3.36 5.14
CA ILE A 64 19.38 3.09 5.78
C ILE A 64 19.37 3.96 7.03
N ASP A 65 19.05 3.35 8.17
CA ASP A 65 19.27 4.02 9.44
C ASP A 65 20.72 4.48 9.48
N LYS A 66 20.92 5.74 9.89
CA LYS A 66 22.26 6.32 9.92
C LYS A 66 23.13 5.35 10.71
N VAL A 67 24.02 4.63 10.02
CA VAL A 67 25.22 4.10 10.65
C VAL A 67 25.77 5.31 11.40
N SER A 68 25.92 5.18 12.71
CA SER A 68 26.28 6.24 13.63
C SER A 68 27.65 6.83 13.25
N PHE A 69 27.71 7.63 12.20
CA PHE A 69 28.87 8.39 11.82
C PHE A 69 28.90 9.58 12.77
N GLN A 70 29.86 9.53 13.70
CA GLN A 70 30.14 10.55 14.72
C GLN A 70 30.64 11.89 14.14
N SER A 71 30.33 12.21 12.88
CA SER A 71 30.81 13.45 12.27
C SER A 71 29.78 14.56 12.47
N GLY A 72 30.16 15.55 13.28
CA GLY A 72 29.37 16.71 13.72
C GLY A 72 28.98 17.71 12.61
N SER A 73 28.49 17.24 11.47
CA SER A 73 27.86 18.11 10.47
C SER A 73 26.35 18.20 10.73
N LEU A 74 25.94 19.35 11.27
CA LEU A 74 24.56 19.76 11.59
C LEU A 74 23.67 20.06 10.35
N GLY A 75 24.07 19.65 9.14
CA GLY A 75 23.21 19.73 7.98
C GLY A 75 22.16 18.61 8.01
N TYR A 76 20.96 18.86 7.48
CA TYR A 76 19.94 17.85 7.22
C TYR A 76 20.55 16.64 6.51
N ALA A 77 21.01 15.65 7.28
CA ALA A 77 21.58 14.44 6.73
C ALA A 77 20.44 13.72 6.03
N GLY A 78 20.38 13.91 4.70
CA GLY A 78 19.32 13.40 3.85
C GLY A 78 19.13 11.91 4.13
N THR A 79 17.89 11.52 4.40
CA THR A 79 17.53 10.12 4.62
C THR A 79 18.03 9.33 3.41
N ARG A 80 18.97 8.41 3.64
CA ARG A 80 19.48 7.55 2.59
C ARG A 80 18.59 6.32 2.48
N TYR A 81 18.29 5.93 1.26
CA TYR A 81 17.52 4.72 0.97
C TYR A 81 18.39 3.70 0.25
N ARG A 82 18.24 2.45 0.63
CA ARG A 82 18.72 1.30 -0.11
C ARG A 82 17.59 0.82 -1.01
N VAL A 83 17.82 0.82 -2.31
CA VAL A 83 16.93 0.19 -3.27
C VAL A 83 17.20 -1.31 -3.24
N ARG A 84 16.18 -2.12 -3.05
CA ARG A 84 16.24 -3.57 -3.23
C ARG A 84 15.30 -3.94 -4.37
N ALA A 85 15.73 -4.87 -5.21
CA ALA A 85 14.92 -5.37 -6.30
C ALA A 85 14.93 -6.90 -6.27
N PHE A 86 13.75 -7.50 -6.24
CA PHE A 86 13.57 -8.95 -6.25
C PHE A 86 12.81 -9.33 -7.51
N PRO A 87 13.08 -10.47 -8.17
CA PRO A 87 12.25 -10.87 -9.30
C PRO A 87 10.86 -11.27 -8.81
N ALA A 88 9.80 -10.79 -9.46
CA ALA A 88 8.43 -10.96 -9.00
C ALA A 88 7.98 -12.44 -8.89
N VAL A 89 8.63 -13.35 -9.61
CA VAL A 89 8.28 -14.78 -9.70
C VAL A 89 9.40 -15.69 -9.17
N ALA A 90 10.40 -15.14 -8.48
CA ALA A 90 11.59 -15.95 -8.15
C ALA A 90 11.30 -17.05 -7.13
N ARG A 91 11.64 -18.29 -7.53
CA ARG A 91 11.89 -19.43 -6.64
C ARG A 91 13.10 -19.22 -5.70
N PHE A 92 13.87 -18.15 -5.92
CA PHE A 92 15.10 -17.85 -5.20
C PHE A 92 15.02 -16.47 -4.50
N PRO A 93 15.22 -16.41 -3.18
CA PRO A 93 14.97 -15.20 -2.37
C PRO A 93 16.09 -14.16 -2.42
N TYR A 94 17.05 -14.30 -3.34
CA TYR A 94 18.22 -13.44 -3.37
C TYR A 94 17.92 -12.14 -4.13
N PRO A 95 18.23 -10.96 -3.54
CA PRO A 95 18.04 -9.69 -4.23
C PRO A 95 18.93 -9.64 -5.47
N VAL A 96 18.39 -9.17 -6.58
CA VAL A 96 19.18 -8.88 -7.78
C VAL A 96 19.95 -7.59 -7.48
N ALA A 97 21.28 -7.67 -7.54
CA ALA A 97 22.11 -6.48 -7.46
C ALA A 97 21.86 -5.63 -8.71
N PHE A 98 20.98 -4.63 -8.59
CA PHE A 98 20.73 -3.66 -9.64
C PHE A 98 21.32 -2.31 -9.23
N HIS A 99 22.29 -1.84 -10.01
CA HIS A 99 22.85 -0.50 -9.85
C HIS A 99 21.87 0.52 -10.44
N PHE A 100 20.98 1.04 -9.60
CA PHE A 100 19.97 2.03 -10.01
C PHE A 100 20.55 3.24 -10.76
N LYS A 101 21.82 3.59 -10.50
CA LYS A 101 22.51 4.69 -11.16
C LYS A 101 22.62 4.50 -12.67
N ASP A 102 22.81 3.27 -13.13
CA ASP A 102 23.10 3.00 -14.54
C ASP A 102 21.82 3.11 -15.37
N GLY A 103 20.73 2.50 -14.91
CA GLY A 103 19.42 2.62 -15.58
C GLY A 103 18.79 4.01 -15.46
N ALA A 104 19.02 4.72 -14.35
CA ALA A 104 18.45 6.05 -14.15
C ALA A 104 19.07 7.13 -15.07
N SER A 105 20.26 6.87 -15.64
CA SER A 105 20.89 7.77 -16.61
C SER A 105 20.03 8.01 -17.85
N LEU A 106 19.24 7.01 -18.26
CA LEU A 106 18.27 7.12 -19.37
C LEU A 106 17.22 8.20 -19.13
N PHE A 107 16.88 8.48 -17.88
CA PHE A 107 15.89 9.51 -17.55
C PHE A 107 16.42 10.93 -17.76
N LEU A 108 17.72 11.10 -18.01
CA LEU A 108 18.41 12.38 -18.16
C LEU A 108 18.80 12.68 -19.62
N VAL A 109 18.58 11.76 -20.56
CA VAL A 109 19.04 11.89 -21.95
C VAL A 109 18.19 12.89 -22.73
N ASP A 110 16.90 12.61 -22.84
CA ASP A 110 15.94 13.40 -23.63
C ASP A 110 14.54 13.26 -23.02
N LYS A 111 13.65 14.23 -23.23
CA LYS A 111 12.29 14.22 -22.67
C LYS A 111 11.45 13.06 -23.20
N PHE A 112 11.50 12.75 -24.50
CA PHE A 112 10.75 11.64 -25.08
C PHE A 112 11.29 10.31 -24.59
N VAL A 113 12.62 10.14 -24.63
CA VAL A 113 13.30 8.94 -24.12
C VAL A 113 12.98 8.73 -22.64
N SER A 114 13.06 9.79 -21.83
CA SER A 114 12.75 9.75 -20.40
C SER A 114 11.31 9.33 -20.14
N ASN A 115 10.35 9.85 -20.91
CA ASN A 115 8.94 9.49 -20.75
C ASN A 115 8.66 8.02 -21.10
N GLU A 116 9.20 7.52 -22.23
CA GLU A 116 9.05 6.11 -22.61
C GLU A 116 9.74 5.18 -21.61
N ALA A 117 10.99 5.50 -21.24
CA ALA A 117 11.75 4.74 -20.26
C ALA A 117 11.03 4.69 -18.90
N ARG A 118 10.47 5.81 -18.44
CA ARG A 118 9.67 5.86 -17.19
C ARG A 118 8.41 5.02 -17.31
N ALA A 119 7.72 5.05 -18.45
CA ALA A 119 6.52 4.24 -18.66
C ALA A 119 6.82 2.74 -18.56
N VAL A 120 7.95 2.28 -19.13
CA VAL A 120 8.41 0.89 -19.00
C VAL A 120 8.81 0.59 -17.54
N PHE A 121 9.66 1.43 -16.94
CA PHE A 121 10.16 1.21 -15.59
C PHE A 121 9.05 1.19 -14.52
N TYR A 122 8.15 2.17 -14.51
CA TYR A 122 7.08 2.22 -13.51
C TYR A 122 5.88 1.33 -13.85
N GLY A 123 5.69 1.01 -15.14
CA GLY A 123 4.56 0.21 -15.61
C GLY A 123 4.78 -1.30 -15.50
N GLU A 124 6.02 -1.78 -15.63
CA GLU A 124 6.32 -3.21 -15.64
C GLU A 124 6.85 -3.75 -14.30
N ASN A 125 7.29 -2.87 -13.39
CA ASN A 125 7.74 -3.25 -12.05
C ASN A 125 6.62 -3.06 -11.00
N SER A 126 6.70 -3.84 -9.93
CA SER A 126 5.93 -3.63 -8.71
C SER A 126 6.74 -2.78 -7.73
N PHE A 127 6.07 -1.91 -6.98
CA PHE A 127 6.72 -1.08 -5.97
C PHE A 127 6.16 -1.39 -4.59
N THR A 128 7.04 -1.80 -3.69
CA THR A 128 6.71 -2.15 -2.31
C THR A 128 6.93 -0.96 -1.38
N PHE A 129 5.87 -0.57 -0.67
CA PHE A 129 5.89 0.44 0.38
C PHE A 129 5.64 -0.21 1.75
N THR A 130 6.59 -0.05 2.66
CA THR A 130 6.42 -0.54 4.04
C THR A 130 5.79 0.53 4.91
N ILE A 131 4.68 0.20 5.55
CA ILE A 131 3.98 1.05 6.53
C ILE A 131 4.11 0.40 7.90
N ASP A 132 5.05 0.90 8.69
CA ASP A 132 5.26 0.48 10.08
C ASP A 132 4.51 1.38 11.09
N GLY A 133 4.49 0.95 12.35
CA GLY A 133 3.97 1.71 13.49
C GLY A 133 5.04 2.54 14.22
N LEU A 134 6.29 2.55 13.77
CA LEU A 134 7.39 3.23 14.46
C LEU A 134 7.27 4.74 14.31
N SER A 135 7.63 5.52 15.32
CA SER A 135 7.50 6.98 15.21
C SER A 135 8.45 7.57 14.17
N HIS A 136 7.92 8.36 13.22
CA HIS A 136 8.74 9.09 12.26
C HIS A 136 8.95 10.54 12.72
N LYS A 137 10.15 11.09 12.46
CA LYS A 137 10.46 12.52 12.63
C LYS A 137 10.54 13.19 11.25
N PRO A 138 10.09 14.46 11.09
CA PRO A 138 9.47 15.29 12.11
C PRO A 138 7.97 14.97 12.33
N ILE A 139 7.28 14.46 11.32
CA ILE A 139 5.84 14.19 11.35
C ILE A 139 5.62 12.68 11.31
N SER A 140 4.96 12.15 12.35
CA SER A 140 4.78 10.70 12.52
C SER A 140 3.54 10.15 11.82
N LEU A 141 2.43 10.88 11.82
CA LEU A 141 1.14 10.39 11.34
C LEU A 141 1.00 10.49 9.81
N SER A 142 1.49 11.58 9.21
CA SER A 142 1.46 11.82 7.76
C SER A 142 2.89 11.90 7.22
N SER A 143 3.67 10.85 7.48
CA SER A 143 5.08 10.87 7.15
C SER A 143 5.30 10.57 5.67
N PRO A 144 5.95 11.46 4.89
CA PRO A 144 6.27 11.19 3.49
C PRO A 144 7.29 10.05 3.33
N LEU A 145 7.97 9.67 4.42
CA LEU A 145 8.98 8.60 4.43
C LEU A 145 8.41 7.23 4.05
N ILE A 146 7.09 7.02 4.15
CA ILE A 146 6.44 5.77 3.74
C ILE A 146 6.57 5.51 2.23
N PHE A 147 6.81 6.56 1.43
CA PHE A 147 7.05 6.47 -0.01
C PHE A 147 8.53 6.37 -0.38
N GLY A 148 9.42 6.29 0.61
CA GLY A 148 10.86 6.27 0.39
C GLY A 148 11.35 7.49 -0.40
N PRO A 149 12.19 7.32 -1.44
CA PRO A 149 12.63 8.40 -2.32
C PRO A 149 11.51 9.04 -3.15
N LEU A 150 10.36 8.38 -3.34
CA LEU A 150 9.23 8.94 -4.10
C LEU A 150 8.40 9.92 -3.26
N GLY A 151 8.58 9.92 -1.93
CA GLY A 151 7.89 10.83 -1.01
C GLY A 151 8.44 12.25 -0.96
N LEU A 152 9.48 12.56 -1.74
CA LEU A 152 9.98 13.93 -1.85
C LEU A 152 9.01 14.75 -2.70
N ASP A 153 8.69 15.98 -2.30
CA ASP A 153 7.67 16.82 -2.95
C ASP A 153 7.86 16.93 -4.47
N HIS A 154 9.09 17.14 -4.93
CA HIS A 154 9.43 17.23 -6.36
C HIS A 154 9.34 15.89 -7.12
N ARG A 155 9.04 14.77 -6.45
CA ARG A 155 8.95 13.42 -7.00
C ARG A 155 7.59 12.75 -6.81
N LEU A 156 6.70 13.33 -6.02
CA LEU A 156 5.35 12.78 -5.79
C LEU A 156 4.57 12.57 -7.10
N HIS A 157 4.78 13.45 -8.09
CA HIS A 157 4.18 13.31 -9.42
C HIS A 157 4.56 12.00 -10.14
N LEU A 158 5.66 11.35 -9.76
CA LEU A 158 6.07 10.07 -10.33
C LEU A 158 5.19 8.91 -9.87
N LEU A 159 4.47 9.06 -8.75
CA LEU A 159 3.50 8.07 -8.27
C LEU A 159 2.38 7.82 -9.30
N ARG A 160 2.09 8.81 -10.16
CA ARG A 160 1.15 8.68 -11.30
C ARG A 160 1.51 7.56 -12.26
N ASN A 161 2.80 7.25 -12.39
CA ASN A 161 3.29 6.26 -13.35
C ASN A 161 3.21 4.83 -12.82
N LEU A 162 2.97 4.65 -11.52
CA LEU A 162 2.87 3.32 -10.91
C LEU A 162 1.64 2.60 -11.44
N ARG A 163 1.82 1.30 -11.76
CA ARG A 163 0.71 0.42 -12.16
C ARG A 163 0.49 -0.73 -11.19
N ARG A 164 1.54 -1.12 -10.46
CA ARG A 164 1.51 -2.24 -9.52
C ARG A 164 2.12 -1.78 -8.19
N ILE A 165 1.33 -1.84 -7.14
CA ILE A 165 1.75 -1.42 -5.80
C ILE A 165 1.59 -2.60 -4.84
N HIS A 166 2.62 -2.82 -4.04
CA HIS A 166 2.60 -3.70 -2.89
C HIS A 166 2.71 -2.85 -1.62
N ILE A 167 1.88 -3.13 -0.62
CA ILE A 167 1.91 -2.45 0.68
C ILE A 167 2.18 -3.50 1.74
N ASP A 168 3.30 -3.36 2.44
CA ASP A 168 3.66 -4.20 3.57
C ASP A 168 3.30 -3.47 4.87
N VAL A 169 2.25 -3.91 5.55
CA VAL A 169 1.80 -3.34 6.83
C VAL A 169 2.38 -4.17 7.97
N ASN A 170 3.34 -3.61 8.70
CA ASN A 170 4.01 -4.28 9.81
C ASN A 170 3.35 -3.93 11.15
N ILE A 171 2.41 -4.77 11.61
CA ILE A 171 1.66 -4.55 12.85
C ILE A 171 2.36 -5.25 14.02
N ASN A 172 3.28 -4.54 14.67
CA ASN A 172 3.97 -5.03 15.87
C ASN A 172 3.10 -4.87 17.14
N ALA A 173 3.06 -5.92 17.98
CA ALA A 173 2.26 -6.03 19.19
C ALA A 173 2.68 -5.11 20.35
N SER A 174 3.97 -4.77 20.46
CA SER A 174 4.52 -4.19 21.70
C SER A 174 3.93 -2.82 22.07
N GLU A 175 3.42 -2.06 21.09
CA GLU A 175 2.72 -0.78 21.28
C GLU A 175 1.44 -0.68 20.43
N TRP A 176 0.60 -1.73 20.48
CA TRP A 176 -0.57 -1.88 19.61
C TRP A 176 -1.43 -0.62 19.46
N ARG A 177 -1.62 0.17 20.52
CA ARG A 177 -2.43 1.41 20.47
C ARG A 177 -1.86 2.46 19.53
N TRP A 178 -0.62 2.89 19.76
CA TRP A 178 -0.02 3.95 18.95
C TRP A 178 0.34 3.43 17.56
N ASN A 179 0.71 2.16 17.45
CA ASN A 179 0.97 1.52 16.16
C ASN A 179 -0.29 1.53 15.29
N ALA A 180 -1.44 1.08 15.81
CA ALA A 180 -2.69 1.09 15.05
C ALA A 180 -3.11 2.50 14.60
N ILE A 181 -2.98 3.51 15.47
CA ILE A 181 -3.24 4.93 15.12
C ILE A 181 -2.31 5.40 14.01
N ARG A 182 -1.00 5.10 14.10
CA ARG A 182 -0.01 5.50 13.09
C ARG A 182 -0.22 4.76 11.77
N HIS A 183 -0.49 3.45 11.78
CA HIS A 183 -0.81 2.68 10.59
C HIS A 183 -1.99 3.26 9.85
N ARG A 184 -3.10 3.48 10.57
CA ARG A 184 -4.29 4.10 10.00
C ARG A 184 -3.97 5.46 9.38
N ALA A 185 -3.31 6.35 10.13
CA ALA A 185 -3.04 7.70 9.66
C ALA A 185 -2.10 7.72 8.45
N ARG A 186 -1.13 6.80 8.40
CA ARG A 186 -0.18 6.65 7.29
C ARG A 186 -0.83 6.01 6.07
N LEU A 187 -1.69 5.02 6.25
CA LEU A 187 -2.50 4.45 5.17
C LEU A 187 -3.45 5.51 4.61
N GLN A 188 -4.09 6.31 5.47
CA GLN A 188 -4.90 7.45 5.03
C GLN A 188 -4.06 8.46 4.25
N HIS A 189 -2.87 8.82 4.76
CA HIS A 189 -1.95 9.70 4.05
C HIS A 189 -1.52 9.10 2.71
N PHE A 190 -1.24 7.80 2.68
CA PHE A 190 -0.90 7.07 1.47
C PHE A 190 -2.00 7.19 0.43
N VAL A 191 -3.24 6.87 0.81
CA VAL A 191 -4.43 6.96 -0.04
C VAL A 191 -4.63 8.38 -0.55
N ASN A 192 -4.54 9.39 0.32
CA ASN A 192 -4.70 10.79 -0.09
C ASN A 192 -3.68 11.19 -1.18
N ILE A 193 -2.41 10.81 -1.01
CA ILE A 193 -1.35 11.12 -1.98
C ILE A 193 -1.53 10.34 -3.28
N ILE A 194 -1.93 9.06 -3.20
CA ILE A 194 -2.24 8.27 -4.40
C ILE A 194 -3.42 8.87 -5.15
N LYS A 195 -4.51 9.25 -4.50
CA LYS A 195 -5.65 9.89 -5.17
C LYS A 195 -5.27 11.24 -5.79
N GLN A 196 -4.45 12.03 -5.09
CA GLN A 196 -3.98 13.32 -5.60
C GLN A 196 -3.13 13.20 -6.88
N HIS A 197 -2.33 12.13 -7.02
CA HIS A 197 -1.33 12.06 -8.10
C HIS A 197 -1.57 10.94 -9.12
N ALA A 198 -2.24 9.86 -8.73
CA ALA A 198 -2.42 8.65 -9.54
C ALA A 198 -3.84 8.44 -10.06
N ASP A 199 -4.80 9.29 -9.69
CA ASP A 199 -6.12 9.29 -10.32
C ASP A 199 -6.08 10.15 -11.61
N ASP A 200 -6.91 9.78 -12.59
CA ASP A 200 -7.09 10.56 -13.81
C ASP A 200 -8.03 11.76 -13.61
N GLU A 201 -8.32 12.50 -14.68
CA GLU A 201 -9.23 13.66 -14.63
C GLU A 201 -10.65 13.27 -14.20
N GLN A 202 -11.03 12.01 -14.35
CA GLN A 202 -12.31 11.43 -13.94
C GLN A 202 -12.26 10.79 -12.54
N GLN A 203 -11.18 11.00 -11.78
CA GLN A 203 -10.95 10.39 -10.46
C GLN A 203 -10.87 8.85 -10.51
N LYS A 204 -10.53 8.27 -11.66
CA LYS A 204 -10.30 6.83 -11.79
C LYS A 204 -8.83 6.52 -11.54
N SER A 205 -8.58 5.53 -10.69
CA SER A 205 -7.21 5.12 -10.38
C SER A 205 -6.51 4.56 -11.62
N LEU A 206 -5.29 5.02 -11.88
CA LEU A 206 -4.40 4.44 -12.90
C LEU A 206 -3.73 3.15 -12.42
N LEU A 207 -3.90 2.79 -11.14
CA LEU A 207 -3.38 1.56 -10.56
C LEU A 207 -4.13 0.35 -11.13
N LYS A 208 -3.37 -0.64 -11.60
CA LYS A 208 -3.92 -1.90 -12.12
C LYS A 208 -3.97 -2.96 -11.04
N THR A 209 -2.89 -3.07 -10.25
CA THR A 209 -2.74 -4.11 -9.24
C THR A 209 -2.37 -3.49 -7.90
N LEU A 210 -3.10 -3.86 -6.85
CA LEU A 210 -2.79 -3.54 -5.46
C LEU A 210 -2.71 -4.83 -4.64
N THR A 211 -1.55 -5.08 -4.05
CA THR A 211 -1.35 -6.16 -3.09
C THR A 211 -1.10 -5.55 -1.72
N VAL A 212 -1.87 -5.93 -0.71
CA VAL A 212 -1.66 -5.53 0.68
C VAL A 212 -1.30 -6.76 1.48
N LEU A 213 -0.07 -6.82 1.97
CA LEU A 213 0.41 -7.87 2.84
C LEU A 213 0.48 -7.32 4.26
N ILE A 214 -0.23 -7.98 5.16
CA ILE A 214 -0.08 -7.73 6.58
C ILE A 214 0.81 -8.82 7.13
N CYS A 215 1.92 -8.42 7.74
CA CYS A 215 2.84 -9.33 8.39
C CYS A 215 2.49 -9.35 9.88
N PRO A 216 1.73 -10.35 10.35
CA PRO A 216 1.52 -10.50 11.78
C PRO A 216 2.72 -11.17 12.43
N ASP A 217 3.21 -10.56 13.51
CA ASP A 217 4.20 -11.20 14.39
C ASP A 217 3.56 -12.23 15.35
N TRP A 218 2.23 -12.37 15.39
CA TRP A 218 1.49 -13.10 16.44
C TRP A 218 0.05 -13.44 16.04
N ASP A 219 -0.66 -14.20 16.89
CA ASP A 219 -2.03 -14.70 16.67
C ASP A 219 -3.05 -13.56 16.49
N THR A 220 -3.34 -13.26 15.23
CA THR A 220 -4.23 -12.18 14.78
C THR A 220 -5.69 -12.42 15.05
N SER A 221 -6.07 -13.66 15.39
CA SER A 221 -7.47 -14.06 15.55
C SER A 221 -8.20 -13.25 16.64
N ASN A 222 -7.46 -12.78 17.65
CA ASN A 222 -8.02 -12.07 18.80
C ASN A 222 -8.20 -10.55 18.60
N HIS A 223 -7.70 -9.98 17.49
CA HIS A 223 -7.66 -8.51 17.31
C HIS A 223 -8.15 -8.05 15.94
N VAL A 224 -9.25 -8.64 15.49
CA VAL A 224 -9.92 -8.29 14.23
C VAL A 224 -10.20 -6.78 14.13
N GLU A 225 -10.59 -6.16 15.24
CA GLU A 225 -10.89 -4.73 15.32
C GLU A 225 -9.69 -3.83 14.96
N LEU A 226 -8.46 -4.26 15.25
CA LEU A 226 -7.26 -3.50 14.91
C LEU A 226 -7.00 -3.52 13.41
N PHE A 227 -7.24 -4.65 12.74
CA PHE A 227 -7.16 -4.73 11.28
C PHE A 227 -8.22 -3.86 10.62
N MET A 228 -9.46 -3.93 11.12
CA MET A 228 -10.55 -3.10 10.61
C MET A 228 -10.20 -1.61 10.72
N PHE A 229 -9.77 -1.18 11.91
CA PHE A 229 -9.42 0.21 12.16
C PHE A 229 -8.19 0.70 11.37
N ALA A 230 -7.15 -0.13 11.23
CA ALA A 230 -5.94 0.26 10.51
C ALA A 230 -6.18 0.36 9.00
N LEU A 231 -6.87 -0.64 8.43
CA LEU A 231 -6.98 -0.81 6.98
C LEU A 231 -8.17 -0.09 6.36
N GLU A 232 -9.18 0.33 7.12
CA GLU A 232 -10.39 0.91 6.53
C GLU A 232 -10.14 2.17 5.68
N SER A 233 -9.03 2.88 5.90
CA SER A 233 -8.63 4.00 5.03
C SER A 233 -8.40 3.57 3.57
N LEU A 234 -8.06 2.31 3.32
CA LEU A 234 -7.93 1.74 1.98
C LEU A 234 -9.28 1.70 1.23
N ALA A 235 -10.42 1.71 1.93
CA ALA A 235 -11.74 1.73 1.30
C ALA A 235 -11.97 2.96 0.41
N ALA A 236 -11.19 4.02 0.61
CA ALA A 236 -11.24 5.22 -0.23
C ALA A 236 -10.52 5.05 -1.59
N LEU A 237 -9.70 4.01 -1.78
CA LEU A 237 -9.19 3.61 -3.10
C LEU A 237 -10.29 2.85 -3.83
N ARG A 238 -10.58 3.21 -5.09
CA ARG A 238 -11.64 2.59 -5.90
C ARG A 238 -11.18 2.35 -7.33
N GLY A 239 -11.79 1.37 -8.00
CA GLY A 239 -11.59 1.11 -9.43
C GLY A 239 -10.27 0.43 -9.78
N ILE A 240 -9.61 -0.21 -8.81
CA ILE A 240 -8.38 -0.99 -9.05
C ILE A 240 -8.79 -2.39 -9.53
N GLY A 241 -8.29 -2.81 -10.69
CA GLY A 241 -8.73 -4.06 -11.33
C GLY A 241 -8.36 -5.31 -10.52
N GLU A 242 -7.09 -5.44 -10.12
CA GLU A 242 -6.59 -6.58 -9.36
C GLU A 242 -6.25 -6.14 -7.93
N VAL A 243 -6.98 -6.68 -6.96
CA VAL A 243 -6.76 -6.39 -5.53
C VAL A 243 -6.57 -7.70 -4.80
N GLN A 244 -5.49 -7.81 -4.03
CA GLN A 244 -5.20 -8.94 -3.16
C GLN A 244 -4.83 -8.46 -1.77
N ILE A 245 -5.59 -8.86 -0.76
CA ILE A 245 -5.32 -8.51 0.63
C ILE A 245 -5.02 -9.79 1.41
N LYS A 246 -3.91 -9.82 2.14
CA LYS A 246 -3.44 -10.98 2.89
C LYS A 246 -3.22 -10.63 4.34
N GLY A 247 -3.73 -11.46 5.26
CA GLY A 247 -3.54 -11.32 6.71
C GLY A 247 -4.82 -11.10 7.53
N PRO A 248 -5.78 -10.25 7.14
CA PRO A 248 -7.05 -10.11 7.86
C PRO A 248 -7.94 -11.36 7.76
N PRO A 249 -8.99 -11.47 8.60
CA PRO A 249 -10.02 -12.49 8.44
C PRO A 249 -10.68 -12.45 7.06
N ASP A 250 -11.02 -13.62 6.52
CA ASP A 250 -11.49 -13.77 5.13
C ASP A 250 -12.71 -12.92 4.79
N TRP A 251 -13.70 -12.81 5.69
CA TRP A 251 -14.89 -11.99 5.48
C TRP A 251 -14.53 -10.50 5.28
N PHE A 252 -13.65 -9.97 6.14
CA PHE A 252 -13.25 -8.57 6.09
C PHE A 252 -12.34 -8.29 4.89
N LYS A 253 -11.45 -9.24 4.59
CA LYS A 253 -10.64 -9.24 3.35
C LYS A 253 -11.55 -9.14 2.12
N GLN A 254 -12.57 -9.99 2.00
CA GLN A 254 -13.50 -9.97 0.87
C GLN A 254 -14.24 -8.63 0.77
N CYS A 255 -14.72 -8.08 1.90
CA CYS A 255 -15.35 -6.76 1.92
C CYS A 255 -14.41 -5.67 1.40
N LEU A 256 -13.17 -5.65 1.88
CA LEU A 256 -12.20 -4.61 1.51
C LEU A 256 -11.74 -4.77 0.05
N GLU A 257 -11.53 -6.00 -0.44
CA GLU A 257 -11.21 -6.25 -1.86
C GLU A 257 -12.36 -5.82 -2.78
N THR A 258 -13.60 -6.20 -2.47
CA THR A 258 -14.81 -5.80 -3.22
C THR A 258 -14.94 -4.28 -3.25
N CYS A 259 -14.78 -3.65 -2.09
CA CYS A 259 -14.78 -2.20 -1.94
C CYS A 259 -13.72 -1.54 -2.83
N VAL A 260 -12.45 -1.97 -2.76
CA VAL A 260 -11.36 -1.34 -3.52
C VAL A 260 -11.46 -1.55 -5.04
N ARG A 261 -12.04 -2.67 -5.48
CA ARG A 261 -12.39 -2.88 -6.90
C ARG A 261 -13.45 -1.89 -7.39
N GLY A 262 -14.19 -1.24 -6.49
CA GLY A 262 -15.32 -0.37 -6.81
C GLY A 262 -16.64 -1.15 -6.94
N GLU A 263 -16.68 -2.37 -6.42
CA GLU A 263 -17.85 -3.23 -6.42
C GLU A 263 -18.61 -3.07 -5.08
N GLY A 264 -19.91 -3.38 -5.07
CA GLY A 264 -20.72 -3.41 -3.85
C GLY A 264 -21.10 -2.07 -3.22
N GLY A 265 -20.74 -0.94 -3.85
CA GLY A 265 -21.09 0.42 -3.43
C GLY A 265 -20.21 1.01 -2.33
N ASP A 266 -20.68 2.08 -1.72
CA ASP A 266 -19.99 2.74 -0.61
C ASP A 266 -20.28 2.10 0.75
N VAL A 267 -19.24 2.00 1.58
CA VAL A 267 -19.36 1.54 2.95
C VAL A 267 -19.81 2.74 3.78
N GLN A 268 -20.93 2.61 4.47
CA GLN A 268 -21.51 3.72 5.23
C GLN A 268 -20.69 3.98 6.51
N GLU A 269 -20.64 5.23 6.96
CA GLU A 269 -20.10 5.55 8.27
C GLU A 269 -21.04 5.06 9.38
N VAL A 270 -20.47 4.58 10.47
CA VAL A 270 -21.24 4.17 11.65
C VAL A 270 -21.62 5.40 12.44
N GLU A 271 -22.92 5.57 12.69
CA GLU A 271 -23.43 6.56 13.62
C GLU A 271 -23.22 6.09 15.06
N TRP A 272 -22.29 6.72 15.76
CA TRP A 272 -22.03 6.42 17.17
C TRP A 272 -22.84 7.35 18.07
N PRO A 273 -23.66 6.82 19.00
CA PRO A 273 -24.46 7.65 19.87
C PRO A 273 -23.59 8.55 20.76
N LEU A 274 -24.11 9.74 21.04
CA LEU A 274 -23.50 10.68 21.97
C LEU A 274 -24.04 10.45 23.37
N VAL A 275 -23.15 10.39 24.36
CA VAL A 275 -23.50 10.24 25.77
C VAL A 275 -23.00 11.45 26.55
N GLU A 276 -23.85 12.01 27.41
CA GLU A 276 -23.45 13.06 28.35
C GLU A 276 -22.57 12.48 29.46
N VAL A 277 -21.29 12.83 29.46
CA VAL A 277 -20.37 12.46 30.54
C VAL A 277 -20.18 13.65 31.47
N LYS A 278 -20.39 13.44 32.77
CA LYS A 278 -20.00 14.39 33.82
C LYS A 278 -18.53 14.16 34.16
N ARG A 279 -17.63 15.02 33.69
CA ARG A 279 -16.22 14.95 34.11
C ARG A 279 -16.05 15.58 35.49
N ARG A 280 -15.56 14.79 36.45
CA ARG A 280 -15.16 15.29 37.76
C ARG A 280 -13.94 16.19 37.55
N LYS A 281 -14.09 17.47 37.86
CA LYS A 281 -12.99 18.42 37.86
C LYS A 281 -12.29 18.36 39.23
N ASP A 282 -11.02 18.78 39.27
CA ASP A 282 -10.31 19.00 40.53
C ASP A 282 -11.13 19.93 41.45
N CYS A 283 -10.86 19.84 42.75
CA CYS A 283 -11.70 20.20 43.92
C CYS A 283 -12.43 21.56 43.88
N VAL A 284 -12.07 22.46 42.98
CA VAL A 284 -12.46 23.88 43.00
C VAL A 284 -13.47 24.25 41.89
N SER A 285 -13.66 23.43 40.86
CA SER A 285 -14.54 23.78 39.74
C SER A 285 -15.84 22.98 39.66
N LYS A 286 -16.94 23.65 39.29
CA LYS A 286 -18.23 23.00 38.97
C LYS A 286 -18.04 21.92 37.89
N PRO A 287 -18.70 20.75 38.02
CA PRO A 287 -18.62 19.69 37.01
C PRO A 287 -19.18 20.19 35.67
N LYS A 288 -18.41 20.02 34.60
CA LYS A 288 -18.84 20.33 33.24
C LYS A 288 -19.41 19.06 32.62
N LYS A 289 -20.64 19.15 32.10
CA LYS A 289 -21.21 18.13 31.21
C LYS A 289 -20.59 18.30 29.83
N SER A 290 -20.14 17.20 29.23
CA SER A 290 -19.69 17.18 27.83
C SER A 290 -20.28 15.96 27.13
N SER A 291 -20.84 16.16 25.95
CA SER A 291 -21.24 15.06 25.07
C SER A 291 -20.00 14.43 24.46
N VAL A 292 -19.85 13.11 24.63
CA VAL A 292 -18.73 12.34 24.06
C VAL A 292 -19.32 11.15 23.30
N THR A 293 -18.70 10.77 22.19
CA THR A 293 -19.07 9.56 21.46
C THR A 293 -18.79 8.31 22.30
N THR A 294 -19.65 7.30 22.22
CA THR A 294 -19.42 5.97 22.82
C THR A 294 -18.33 5.17 22.10
N ARG A 295 -17.90 5.65 20.92
CA ARG A 295 -16.88 5.02 20.09
C ARG A 295 -15.54 4.96 20.82
N LYS A 296 -14.92 3.77 20.86
CA LYS A 296 -13.52 3.64 21.27
C LYS A 296 -12.59 4.05 20.14
N TRP A 297 -11.38 4.49 20.49
CA TRP A 297 -10.42 4.97 19.50
C TRP A 297 -10.05 3.94 18.42
N TYR A 298 -10.17 2.64 18.72
CA TYR A 298 -9.87 1.53 17.80
C TYR A 298 -11.12 0.95 17.13
N ASN A 299 -12.32 1.46 17.43
CA ASN A 299 -13.51 0.96 16.76
C ASN A 299 -13.49 1.43 15.29
N PRO A 300 -13.92 0.57 14.35
CA PRO A 300 -14.03 0.94 12.94
C PRO A 300 -14.95 2.15 12.75
N MET A 301 -14.66 3.00 11.76
CA MET A 301 -15.55 4.10 11.35
C MET A 301 -16.61 3.64 10.38
N LEU A 302 -16.33 2.57 9.64
CA LEU A 302 -17.19 2.11 8.56
C LEU A 302 -18.01 0.88 9.01
N ASN A 303 -19.25 0.82 8.53
CA ASN A 303 -20.20 -0.25 8.82
C ASN A 303 -19.95 -1.46 7.91
N TRP A 304 -18.88 -2.18 8.21
CA TRP A 304 -18.47 -3.38 7.48
C TRP A 304 -19.47 -4.54 7.61
N LYS A 305 -20.29 -4.55 8.66
CA LYS A 305 -21.36 -5.54 8.83
C LYS A 305 -22.44 -5.34 7.76
N GLU A 306 -23.02 -4.13 7.67
CA GLU A 306 -24.02 -3.80 6.65
C GLU A 306 -23.50 -4.06 5.25
N PHE A 307 -22.25 -3.66 4.97
CA PHE A 307 -21.62 -3.89 3.68
C PHE A 307 -21.46 -5.38 3.36
N ALA A 308 -21.09 -6.21 4.34
CA ALA A 308 -20.97 -7.65 4.14
C ALA A 308 -22.33 -8.29 3.82
N GLU A 309 -23.36 -7.96 4.61
CA GLU A 309 -24.72 -8.46 4.44
C GLU A 309 -25.29 -8.08 3.07
N ARG A 310 -25.15 -6.81 2.68
CA ARG A 310 -25.62 -6.29 1.39
C ARG A 310 -24.96 -6.98 0.20
N ASN A 311 -23.71 -7.42 0.34
CA ASN A 311 -22.95 -8.07 -0.73
C ASN A 311 -22.93 -9.60 -0.61
N GLY A 312 -23.72 -10.19 0.29
CA GLY A 312 -23.78 -11.64 0.47
C GLY A 312 -22.48 -12.27 0.99
N ILE A 313 -21.65 -11.50 1.70
CA ILE A 313 -20.40 -11.97 2.31
C ILE A 313 -20.73 -12.48 3.72
N ALA A 314 -20.42 -13.74 3.99
CA ALA A 314 -20.67 -14.35 5.30
C ALA A 314 -19.78 -13.73 6.39
N ALA A 315 -20.38 -12.90 7.24
CA ALA A 315 -19.74 -12.33 8.42
C ALA A 315 -19.88 -13.27 9.64
N PRO A 316 -18.95 -13.25 10.61
CA PRO A 316 -19.06 -14.05 11.83
C PRO A 316 -20.24 -13.58 12.69
N GLU A 317 -20.95 -14.52 13.35
CA GLU A 317 -22.15 -14.24 14.16
C GLU A 317 -21.94 -13.17 15.24
N ASN A 318 -20.73 -13.07 15.77
CA ASN A 318 -20.38 -12.14 16.84
C ASN A 318 -19.81 -10.79 16.35
N ILE A 319 -19.97 -10.43 15.08
CA ILE A 319 -19.46 -9.17 14.50
C ILE A 319 -19.99 -7.92 15.22
N ASP A 320 -21.20 -7.98 15.80
CA ASP A 320 -21.79 -6.85 16.53
C ASP A 320 -20.96 -6.40 17.73
N ARG A 321 -20.13 -7.28 18.30
CA ARG A 321 -19.24 -6.94 19.42
C ARG A 321 -18.27 -5.79 19.11
N PHE A 322 -17.99 -5.54 17.82
CA PHE A 322 -17.11 -4.45 17.39
C PHE A 322 -17.82 -3.08 17.33
N TYR A 323 -19.16 -3.09 17.40
CA TYR A 323 -20.02 -1.91 17.27
C TYR A 323 -20.78 -1.56 18.57
N ILE A 324 -20.77 -2.44 19.57
CA ILE A 324 -21.45 -2.23 20.85
C ILE A 324 -20.55 -1.48 21.85
N PRO A 325 -21.05 -0.43 22.55
CA PRO A 325 -20.34 0.18 23.67
C PRO A 325 -20.17 -0.81 24.85
N ASP A 326 -19.01 -0.83 25.51
CA ASP A 326 -18.73 -1.75 26.64
C ASP A 326 -19.77 -1.67 27.78
N ASP A 327 -20.36 -0.50 27.95
CA ASP A 327 -21.35 -0.23 29.00
C ASP A 327 -22.63 -1.06 28.82
N ALA A 328 -22.95 -1.46 27.58
CA ALA A 328 -24.08 -2.33 27.27
C ALA A 328 -23.77 -3.82 27.52
N VAL A 329 -22.50 -4.22 27.41
CA VAL A 329 -22.08 -5.63 27.59
C VAL A 329 -21.91 -5.97 29.07
N ASN A 330 -21.52 -4.99 29.90
CA ASN A 330 -21.25 -5.19 31.32
C ASN A 330 -22.34 -4.59 32.23
N GLY A 331 -23.62 -4.87 31.98
CA GLY A 331 -24.75 -4.52 32.87
C GLY A 331 -24.62 -5.00 34.34
N ALA A 332 -23.49 -5.57 34.73
CA ALA A 332 -23.02 -5.76 36.10
C ALA A 332 -21.97 -4.70 36.48
N SER A 333 -22.43 -3.61 37.09
CA SER A 333 -21.78 -2.82 38.14
C SER A 333 -20.28 -3.05 38.37
N ARG A 334 -19.41 -2.69 37.42
CA ARG A 334 -17.97 -2.57 37.72
C ARG A 334 -17.74 -1.23 38.41
N PRO A 335 -17.11 -1.21 39.60
CA PRO A 335 -16.81 0.03 40.31
C PRO A 335 -15.90 0.88 39.44
N VAL A 336 -16.25 2.17 39.34
CA VAL A 336 -15.51 3.22 38.63
C VAL A 336 -14.12 3.35 39.29
N GLY A 337 -13.19 2.53 38.84
CA GLY A 337 -11.87 2.36 39.42
C GLY A 337 -10.77 2.67 38.41
N LEU A 338 -10.05 3.75 38.69
CA LEU A 338 -8.75 4.15 38.13
C LEU A 338 -8.76 4.73 36.71
N GLY A 339 -9.10 6.02 36.69
CA GLY A 339 -8.50 6.92 35.71
C GLY A 339 -6.97 6.89 35.83
N ARG A 340 -6.29 6.37 34.81
CA ARG A 340 -4.95 6.84 34.48
C ARG A 340 -5.09 8.04 33.56
N GLY A 341 -4.93 9.23 34.14
CA GLY A 341 -4.74 10.46 33.40
C GLY A 341 -3.50 10.36 32.53
N GLY A 342 -3.70 10.06 31.25
CA GLY A 342 -2.75 10.47 30.21
C GLY A 342 -3.03 11.93 29.87
N GLN A 343 -2.37 12.85 30.58
CA GLN A 343 -2.20 14.21 30.09
C GLN A 343 -1.43 14.14 28.77
N TYR A 344 -2.08 14.49 27.67
CA TYR A 344 -1.40 14.80 26.42
C TYR A 344 -1.71 16.27 26.09
N ARG A 345 -0.67 17.10 26.20
CA ARG A 345 -0.58 18.42 25.56
C ARG A 345 -0.09 18.25 24.14
#